data_AF-A0A1H6BIM4-F1
#
_entry.id   AF-A0A1H6BIM4-F1
#
_cell.length_a   1.000
_cell.length_b   1.000
_cell.length_c   1.000
_cell.angle_alpha   90.00
_cell.angle_beta   90.00
_cell.angle_gamma   90.00
#
_symmetry.space_group_name_H-M   'P 1'
#
loop_
_entity.id
_entity.type
_entity.pdbx_description
1 polymer ?
#
loop_
_entity_poly.entity_id
_entity_poly.type
_entity_poly.pdbx_seq_one_letter_code
_entity_poly.pdbx_strand_id
1 'polypeptide(L)'
;MESPHVLTLLADKLQLYTGDDQFSDEQRFKQIVDYVEELINHDLRRLMGILYRIDVSEEKIKQALASQDKDQSSALILAKLMVERELEKVKFREQYKKARLKSSNS
;
A
#
# COMPACT_ATOMS: atom_id res chain seq x y z
N MET A 1 -7.95 -12.91 2.30
CA MET A 1 -8.52 -11.91 1.39
C MET A 1 -8.14 -10.55 1.94
N GLU A 2 -7.20 -9.87 1.28
CA GLU A 2 -6.93 -8.47 1.55
C GLU A 2 -8.25 -7.70 1.38
N SER A 3 -8.55 -6.75 2.27
CA SER A 3 -9.84 -6.08 2.22
C SER A 3 -9.92 -5.27 0.90
N PRO A 4 -10.93 -5.46 0.03
CA PRO A 4 -11.03 -4.77 -1.28
C PRO A 4 -10.91 -3.24 -1.18
N HIS A 5 -11.28 -2.72 -0.02
CA HIS A 5 -11.18 -1.31 0.33
C HIS A 5 -9.73 -0.80 0.41
N VAL A 6 -8.73 -1.63 0.74
CA VAL A 6 -7.34 -1.18 0.90
C VAL A 6 -6.68 -0.88 -0.44
N LEU A 7 -6.83 -1.77 -1.42
CA LEU A 7 -6.27 -1.57 -2.75
C LEU A 7 -6.89 -0.34 -3.42
N THR A 8 -8.20 -0.13 -3.21
CA THR A 8 -8.90 1.06 -3.67
C THR A 8 -8.33 2.34 -3.02
N LEU A 9 -8.20 2.37 -1.68
CA LEU A 9 -7.60 3.50 -0.98
C LEU A 9 -6.18 3.83 -1.44
N LEU A 10 -5.38 2.79 -1.70
CA LEU A 10 -4.00 2.97 -2.14
C LEU A 10 -3.98 3.51 -3.57
N ALA A 11 -4.76 2.94 -4.48
CA ALA A 11 -4.86 3.41 -5.86
C ALA A 11 -5.31 4.89 -5.93
N ASP A 12 -6.29 5.29 -5.12
CA ASP A 12 -6.75 6.68 -5.01
C ASP A 12 -5.61 7.61 -4.57
N LYS A 13 -4.82 7.21 -3.56
CA LYS A 13 -3.65 7.97 -3.08
C LYS A 13 -2.56 8.11 -4.14
N LEU A 14 -2.42 7.10 -4.99
CA LEU A 14 -1.51 7.10 -6.12
C LEU A 14 -2.08 7.85 -7.33
N GLN A 15 -3.32 8.33 -7.23
CA GLN A 15 -4.06 8.99 -8.32
C GLN A 15 -4.16 8.10 -9.56
N LEU A 16 -4.18 6.79 -9.34
CA LEU A 16 -4.52 5.83 -10.37
C LEU A 16 -6.05 5.95 -10.52
N TYR A 17 -6.52 6.39 -11.69
CA TYR A 17 -7.94 6.58 -11.94
C TYR A 17 -8.66 5.22 -11.82
N THR A 18 -9.33 4.98 -10.68
CA THR A 18 -10.07 3.76 -10.34
C THR A 18 -11.58 3.97 -10.52
N GLY A 19 -11.96 4.82 -11.48
CA GLY A 19 -13.36 5.19 -11.76
C GLY A 19 -14.21 4.06 -12.37
N ASP A 20 -13.76 2.81 -12.30
CA ASP A 20 -14.51 1.65 -12.77
C ASP A 20 -14.62 0.63 -11.63
N ASP A 21 -15.85 0.39 -11.17
CA ASP A 21 -16.18 -0.62 -10.14
C ASP A 21 -15.83 -2.04 -10.58
N GLN A 22 -15.43 -2.22 -11.85
CA GLN A 22 -15.25 -3.51 -12.51
C GLN A 22 -13.88 -4.16 -12.31
N PHE A 23 -12.87 -3.45 -11.79
CA PHE A 23 -11.55 -4.06 -11.59
C PHE A 23 -11.53 -5.07 -10.43
N SER A 24 -10.95 -6.24 -10.67
CA SER A 24 -10.65 -7.18 -9.59
C SER A 24 -9.50 -6.65 -8.71
N ASP A 25 -9.40 -7.16 -7.48
CA ASP A 25 -8.29 -6.85 -6.57
C ASP A 25 -6.92 -7.15 -7.20
N GLU A 26 -6.82 -8.26 -7.93
CA GLU A 26 -5.61 -8.63 -8.66
C GLU A 26 -5.24 -7.60 -9.74
N GLN A 27 -6.22 -7.10 -10.49
CA GLN A 27 -6.00 -6.08 -11.52
C GLN A 27 -5.57 -4.75 -10.90
N ARG A 28 -6.21 -4.32 -9.79
CA ARG A 28 -5.81 -3.10 -9.07
C ARG A 28 -4.40 -3.22 -8.51
N PHE A 29 -4.09 -4.37 -7.91
CA PHE A 29 -2.76 -4.62 -7.39
C PHE A 29 -1.72 -4.61 -8.51
N LYS A 30 -2.03 -5.23 -9.66
CA LYS A 30 -1.16 -5.17 -10.83
C LYS A 30 -0.91 -3.74 -11.31
N GLN A 31 -1.94 -2.89 -11.38
CA GLN A 31 -1.76 -1.47 -11.74
C GLN A 31 -0.82 -0.73 -10.77
N ILE A 32 -0.92 -1.03 -9.48
CA ILE A 32 -0.02 -0.46 -8.47
C ILE A 32 1.42 -0.94 -8.71
N VAL A 33 1.63 -2.24 -8.94
CA VAL A 33 2.95 -2.80 -9.25
C VAL A 33 3.55 -2.14 -10.50
N ASP A 34 2.77 -2.07 -11.59
CA ASP A 34 3.23 -1.49 -12.86
C ASP A 34 3.59 -0.01 -12.68
N TYR A 35 2.79 0.76 -11.93
CA TYR A 35 3.10 2.16 -11.64
C TYR A 35 4.35 2.32 -10.77
N VAL A 36 4.55 1.46 -9.77
CA VAL A 36 5.78 1.47 -8.96
C VAL A 36 6.99 1.14 -9.83
N GLU A 37 6.88 0.17 -10.73
CA GLU A 37 7.95 -0.20 -11.68
C GLU A 37 8.31 0.99 -12.59
N GLU A 38 7.33 1.72 -13.12
CA GLU A 38 7.59 2.96 -13.87
C GLU A 38 8.35 3.99 -13.04
N LEU A 39 7.98 4.19 -11.77
CA LEU A 39 8.67 5.13 -10.91
C LEU A 39 10.09 4.68 -10.54
N ILE A 40 10.34 3.38 -10.36
CA ILE A 40 11.70 2.85 -10.15
C ILE A 40 12.58 3.20 -11.36
N ASN A 41 12.06 3.00 -12.56
CA ASN A 41 12.81 3.15 -13.80
C ASN A 41 12.97 4.61 -14.25
N HIS A 42 12.03 5.50 -13.88
CA HIS A 42 11.96 6.85 -14.45
C HIS A 42 11.93 7.98 -13.42
N ASP A 43 11.46 7.76 -12.18
CA ASP A 43 11.38 8.82 -11.17
C ASP A 43 11.43 8.30 -9.72
N LEU A 44 12.62 7.86 -9.32
CA LEU A 44 12.86 7.33 -7.97
C LEU A 44 12.56 8.37 -6.87
N ARG A 45 12.75 9.67 -7.16
CA ARG A 45 12.45 10.75 -6.19
C ARG A 45 10.97 10.81 -5.89
N ARG A 46 10.12 10.72 -6.92
CA ARG A 46 8.66 10.63 -6.75
C ARG A 46 8.25 9.38 -5.99
N LEU A 47 8.87 8.22 -6.28
CA LEU A 47 8.61 6.99 -5.53
C LEU A 47 8.89 7.17 -4.03
N MET A 48 10.06 7.69 -3.67
CA MET A 48 10.41 7.93 -2.26
C MET A 48 9.43 8.92 -1.60
N GLY A 49 9.06 10.01 -2.30
CA GLY A 49 8.08 10.96 -1.81
C GLY A 49 6.70 10.34 -1.52
N ILE A 50 6.26 9.42 -2.36
CA ILE A 50 5.01 8.66 -2.15
C ILE A 50 5.14 7.75 -0.93
N LEU A 51 6.21 6.95 -0.85
CA LEU A 51 6.44 6.02 0.26
C LEU A 51 6.47 6.74 1.61
N TYR A 52 7.14 7.89 1.70
CA TYR A 52 7.14 8.68 2.93
C TYR A 52 5.76 9.24 3.27
N ARG A 53 4.98 9.71 2.29
CA ARG A 53 3.62 10.22 2.51
C ARG A 53 2.65 9.18 3.06
N ILE A 54 2.89 7.91 2.78
CA ILE A 54 2.09 6.81 3.33
C ILE A 54 2.70 6.18 4.59
N ASP A 55 3.72 6.82 5.18
CA ASP A 55 4.42 6.38 6.39
C ASP A 55 5.25 5.09 6.22
N VAL A 56 5.90 4.94 5.07
CA VAL A 56 6.93 3.92 4.83
C VAL A 56 8.31 4.59 4.95
N SER A 57 9.11 4.20 5.94
CA SER A 57 10.44 4.75 6.18
C SER A 57 11.50 4.13 5.25
N GLU A 58 12.61 4.82 5.05
CA GLU A 58 13.75 4.31 4.26
C GLU A 58 14.30 3.00 4.82
N GLU A 59 14.32 2.85 6.15
CA GLU A 59 14.74 1.61 6.80
C GLU A 59 13.82 0.44 6.43
N LYS A 60 12.50 0.63 6.43
CA LYS A 60 11.54 -0.40 6.01
C LYS A 60 11.72 -0.78 4.55
N ILE A 61 12.00 0.20 3.68
CA ILE A 61 12.29 -0.02 2.26
C ILE A 61 13.54 -0.90 2.12
N LYS A 62 14.63 -0.52 2.79
CA LYS A 62 15.91 -1.27 2.75
C LYS A 62 15.73 -2.69 3.26
N GLN A 63 15.01 -2.88 4.37
CA GLN A 63 14.72 -4.20 4.92
C GLN A 63 13.91 -5.06 3.95
N ALA A 64 12.83 -4.51 3.39
CA ALA A 64 11.99 -5.23 2.44
C ALA A 64 12.76 -5.67 1.19
N LEU A 65 13.63 -4.80 0.66
CA LEU A 65 14.47 -5.11 -0.50
C LEU A 65 15.64 -6.04 -0.15
N ALA A 66 16.23 -5.93 1.04
CA ALA A 66 17.31 -6.82 1.47
C ALA A 66 16.84 -8.24 1.75
N SER A 67 15.57 -8.40 2.15
CA SER A 67 14.92 -9.69 2.33
C SER A 67 14.33 -10.26 1.04
N GLN A 68 14.57 -9.64 -0.12
CA GLN A 68 14.06 -10.15 -1.39
C GLN A 68 14.82 -11.38 -1.88
N ASP A 69 14.08 -12.36 -2.37
CA ASP A 69 14.66 -13.39 -3.23
C ASP A 69 15.13 -12.74 -4.53
N LYS A 70 16.23 -13.24 -5.11
CA LYS A 70 16.83 -12.67 -6.32
C LYS A 70 15.88 -12.61 -7.52
N ASP A 71 14.85 -13.44 -7.52
CA ASP A 71 13.89 -13.56 -8.61
C ASP A 71 12.65 -12.67 -8.44
N GLN A 72 12.52 -11.95 -7.31
CA GLN A 72 11.39 -11.04 -7.07
C GLN A 72 11.68 -9.62 -7.58
N SER A 73 10.70 -9.05 -8.29
CA SER A 73 10.75 -7.63 -8.69
C SER A 73 10.69 -6.74 -7.46
N SER A 74 11.60 -5.76 -7.40
CA SER A 74 11.56 -4.72 -6.36
C SER A 74 10.25 -3.91 -6.41
N ALA A 75 9.64 -3.72 -7.58
CA ALA A 75 8.32 -3.07 -7.67
C ALA A 75 7.23 -3.88 -6.96
N LEU A 76 7.23 -5.20 -7.14
CA LEU A 76 6.28 -6.08 -6.46
C LEU A 76 6.41 -5.98 -4.93
N ILE A 77 7.64 -5.93 -4.43
CA ILE A 77 7.94 -5.85 -2.99
C ILE A 77 7.50 -4.51 -2.42
N LEU A 78 7.82 -3.42 -3.11
CA LEU A 78 7.42 -2.09 -2.69
C LEU A 78 5.90 -1.92 -2.74
N ALA A 79 5.23 -2.45 -3.78
CA ALA A 79 3.76 -2.45 -3.84
C ALA A 79 3.14 -3.21 -2.67
N LYS A 80 3.67 -4.40 -2.30
CA LYS A 80 3.21 -5.14 -1.11
C LYS A 80 3.42 -4.33 0.17
N LEU A 81 4.57 -3.71 0.33
CA LEU A 81 4.88 -2.87 1.49
C LEU A 81 3.90 -1.69 1.63
N MET A 82 3.49 -1.09 0.50
CA MET A 82 2.48 -0.04 0.47
C MET A 82 1.10 -0.55 0.89
N VAL A 83 0.69 -1.73 0.42
CA VAL A 83 -0.59 -2.37 0.79
C VAL A 83 -0.61 -2.75 2.27
N GLU A 84 0.45 -3.38 2.78
CA GLU A 84 0.59 -3.75 4.19
C GLU A 84 0.43 -2.52 5.10
N ARG A 85 1.04 -1.40 4.71
CA ARG A 85 0.95 -0.16 5.48
C ARG A 85 -0.47 0.39 5.55
N GLU A 86 -1.24 0.26 4.48
CA GLU A 86 -2.65 0.67 4.45
C GLU A 86 -3.55 -0.30 5.24
N LEU A 87 -3.26 -1.61 5.21
CA LEU A 87 -3.93 -2.61 6.05
C LEU A 87 -3.70 -2.32 7.54
N GLU A 88 -2.48 -1.97 7.96
CA GLU A 88 -2.17 -1.57 9.33
C GLU A 88 -3.03 -0.38 9.79
N LYS A 89 -3.17 0.65 8.93
CA LYS A 89 -3.98 1.83 9.23
C LYS A 89 -5.46 1.49 9.40
N VAL A 90 -6.00 0.61 8.55
CA VAL A 90 -7.39 0.14 8.69
C VAL A 90 -7.57 -0.61 10.02
N LYS A 91 -6.70 -1.56 10.32
CA LYS A 91 -6.75 -2.33 11.59
C LYS A 91 -6.68 -1.43 12.82
N PHE A 92 -5.80 -0.42 12.81
CA PHE A 92 -5.70 0.55 13.90
C PHE A 92 -7.00 1.35 14.09
N ARG A 93 -7.62 1.82 13.00
CA ARG A 93 -8.91 2.52 13.06
C ARG A 93 -10.03 1.65 13.61
N GLU A 94 -10.08 0.37 13.24
CA GLU A 94 -11.08 -0.57 13.74
C GLU A 94 -10.91 -0.85 15.24
N GLN A 95 -9.68 -1.08 15.68
CA GLN A 95 -9.36 -1.28 17.10
C GLN A 95 -9.75 -0.06 17.94
N TYR A 96 -9.45 1.15 17.46
CA TYR A 96 -9.81 2.39 18.14
C TYR A 96 -11.33 2.61 18.21
N LYS A 97 -12.08 2.34 17.13
CA LYS A 97 -13.55 2.37 17.13
C LYS A 97 -14.12 1.40 18.16
N LYS A 98 -13.59 0.16 18.23
CA LYS A 98 -14.02 -0.85 19.21
C LYS A 98 -13.73 -0.45 20.65
N ALA A 99 -12.58 0.18 20.91
CA ALA A 99 -12.22 0.70 22.24
C ALA A 99 -13.18 1.81 22.70
N ARG A 100 -13.53 2.75 21.81
CA ARG A 100 -14.47 3.84 22.12
C ARG A 100 -15.90 3.36 22.41
N LEU A 101 -16.38 2.36 21.67
CA LEU A 101 -17.69 1.76 21.89
C LEU A 101 -17.78 1.01 23.23
N LYS A 102 -16.69 0.38 23.67
CA LYS A 102 -16.63 -0.24 25.00
C LYS A 102 -16.61 0.77 26.14
N SER A 103 -15.96 1.92 25.98
CA SER A 103 -15.91 2.95 27.04
C SER A 103 -17.16 3.82 27.13
N SER A 104 -18.07 3.78 26.14
CA SER A 104 -19.35 4.50 26.18
C SER A 104 -20.51 3.64 26.72
N ASN A 105 -20.30 2.33 26.87
CA ASN A 105 -21.27 1.36 27.37
C ASN A 105 -20.86 0.79 28.75
N SER A 106 -20.00 1.48 29.51
CA SER A 106 -19.59 1.12 30.87
C SER A 106 -19.65 2.33 31.78
#